data_AF-A0A2A2LS48-F1
#
_entry.id   AF-A0A2A2LS48-F1
#
_cell.length_a   1.000
_cell.length_b   1.000
_cell.length_c   1.000
_cell.angle_alpha   90.00
_cell.angle_beta   90.00
_cell.angle_gamma   90.00
#
_symmetry.space_group_name_H-M   'P 1'
#
loop_
_entity.id
_entity.type
_entity.pdbx_description
1 polymer ?
#
loop_
_entity_poly.entity_id
_entity_poly.type
_entity_poly.pdbx_seq_one_letter_code
_entity_poly.pdbx_strand_id
1 'polypeptide(L)'
;MAAILFLIIVNSEQANNLLRIEMGRTYNEDSAHLQQDVNFLKQEISMIRNAVVLLETEKDNLRQAVRKLKLENARLKEKVRRINDKVRAVEGKDGEESNEEEVDYDDIGKDFILVGGAQDPLSIRYEVTIVDDQSIEHKSAERYYWLATLNESMQMATWIFRYKMAEYFGDADAMEKIRSAPNTAKAEEAMKDIKGFDEKSWNDVKMKVWEKGQTFKFEQVRWITNLLIETGSCYIAVSHQDKMFGTGWRKNREESNKPIFWDGKNMGGKFLMRYRKKIAADHSWTGPAEKEETHHKYMEMKRFVWRRIDPAVRAGIAGPRGALRGGFRGCFFFLNIFE
;
A
#
# COMPACT_ATOMS: atom_id res chain seq x y z
N MET A 1 -44.66 49.65 76.65
CA MET A 1 -44.67 49.58 75.17
C MET A 1 -43.26 49.45 74.58
N ALA A 2 -42.31 50.33 74.87
CA ALA A 2 -40.95 50.27 74.29
C ALA A 2 -40.18 48.96 74.56
N ALA A 3 -40.23 48.42 75.79
CA ALA A 3 -39.55 47.16 76.12
C ALA A 3 -40.12 45.93 75.38
N ILE A 4 -41.43 45.91 75.12
CA ILE A 4 -42.10 44.83 74.37
C ILE A 4 -41.69 44.91 72.89
N LEU A 5 -41.65 46.12 72.32
CA LEU A 5 -41.18 46.33 70.94
C LEU A 5 -39.71 45.90 70.76
N PHE A 6 -38.85 46.20 71.73
CA PHE A 6 -37.44 45.80 71.70
C PHE A 6 -37.27 44.28 71.74
N LEU A 7 -38.03 43.59 72.59
CA LEU A 7 -38.05 42.12 72.66
C LEU A 7 -38.53 41.47 71.36
N ILE A 8 -39.54 42.05 70.70
CA ILE A 8 -40.03 41.57 69.41
C ILE A 8 -38.96 41.74 68.32
N ILE A 9 -38.28 42.88 68.27
CA ILE A 9 -37.21 43.13 67.28
C ILE A 9 -36.05 42.17 67.49
N VAL A 10 -35.55 42.01 68.71
CA VAL A 10 -34.44 41.10 69.02
C VAL A 10 -34.79 39.64 68.68
N ASN A 11 -36.00 39.19 69.04
CA ASN A 11 -36.45 37.84 68.67
C ASN A 11 -36.59 37.66 67.15
N SER A 12 -37.07 38.69 66.44
CA SER A 12 -37.17 38.63 64.97
C SER A 12 -35.79 38.58 64.29
N GLU A 13 -34.80 39.28 64.83
CA GLU A 13 -33.45 39.30 64.31
C GLU A 13 -32.72 37.97 64.58
N GLN A 14 -32.93 37.37 65.75
CA GLN A 14 -32.45 36.03 66.06
C GLN A 14 -33.09 34.96 65.16
N ALA A 15 -34.41 35.03 64.94
CA ALA A 15 -35.10 34.11 64.03
C ALA A 15 -34.60 34.24 62.58
N ASN A 16 -34.37 35.47 62.11
CA ASN A 16 -33.80 35.71 60.78
C ASN A 16 -32.36 35.20 60.65
N ASN A 17 -31.54 35.33 61.69
CA ASN A 17 -30.18 34.80 61.71
C ASN A 17 -30.17 33.26 61.68
N LEU A 18 -31.05 32.61 62.44
CA LEU A 18 -31.25 31.15 62.40
C LEU A 18 -31.65 30.68 61.00
N LEU A 19 -32.66 31.33 60.39
CA LEU A 19 -33.09 30.99 59.03
C LEU A 19 -31.96 31.16 57.99
N ARG A 20 -31.13 32.20 58.11
CA ARG A 20 -29.97 32.39 57.22
C ARG A 20 -28.92 31.29 57.37
N ILE A 21 -28.66 30.84 58.60
CA ILE A 21 -27.71 29.75 58.88
C ILE A 21 -28.24 28.43 58.34
N GLU A 22 -29.52 28.12 58.58
CA GLU A 22 -30.17 26.90 58.08
C GLU A 22 -30.16 26.86 56.54
N MET A 23 -30.59 27.94 55.89
CA MET A 23 -30.58 28.08 54.43
C MET A 23 -29.17 27.99 53.84
N GLY A 24 -28.17 28.58 54.50
CA GLY A 24 -26.77 28.48 54.08
C GLY A 24 -26.21 27.06 54.22
N ARG A 25 -26.63 26.33 55.26
CA ARG A 25 -26.25 24.94 55.47
C ARG A 25 -26.87 24.01 54.43
N THR A 26 -28.17 24.11 54.20
CA THR A 26 -28.87 23.28 53.19
C THR A 26 -28.31 23.54 51.79
N TYR A 27 -28.07 24.81 51.43
CA TYR A 27 -27.47 25.16 50.15
C TYR A 27 -26.07 24.56 49.96
N ASN A 28 -25.24 24.56 51.00
CA ASN A 28 -23.90 23.98 50.95
C ASN A 28 -23.94 22.44 50.85
N GLU A 29 -24.87 21.80 51.56
CA GLU A 29 -25.08 20.35 51.47
C GLU A 29 -25.57 19.93 50.08
N ASP A 30 -26.54 20.64 49.50
CA ASP A 30 -27.04 20.42 48.14
C ASP A 30 -25.95 20.67 47.08
N SER A 31 -25.17 21.74 47.23
CA SER A 31 -24.04 22.07 46.35
C SER A 31 -22.96 20.99 46.40
N ALA A 32 -22.66 20.44 47.58
CA ALA A 32 -21.71 19.34 47.73
C ALA A 32 -22.20 18.05 47.06
N HIS A 33 -23.49 17.71 47.20
CA HIS A 33 -24.09 16.56 46.53
C HIS A 33 -24.05 16.70 45.00
N LEU A 34 -24.46 17.87 44.49
CA LEU A 34 -24.38 18.17 43.05
C LEU A 34 -22.95 18.08 42.52
N GLN A 35 -21.96 18.55 43.29
CA GLN A 35 -20.56 18.44 42.90
C GLN A 35 -20.09 16.98 42.83
N GLN A 36 -20.56 16.14 43.75
CA GLN A 36 -20.28 14.71 43.74
C GLN A 36 -20.94 14.02 42.53
N ASP A 37 -22.19 14.32 42.23
CA ASP A 37 -22.91 13.79 41.06
C ASP A 37 -22.22 14.19 39.75
N VAL A 38 -21.80 15.46 39.63
CA VAL A 38 -21.03 15.94 38.46
C VAL A 38 -19.70 15.19 38.32
N ASN A 39 -19.04 14.86 39.42
CA ASN A 39 -17.79 14.10 39.38
C ASN A 39 -18.03 12.65 38.94
N PHE A 40 -19.11 12.00 39.41
CA PHE A 40 -19.50 10.67 38.93
C PHE A 40 -19.83 10.69 37.44
N LEU A 41 -20.64 11.65 36.98
CA LEU A 41 -20.99 11.79 35.57
C LEU A 41 -19.74 12.00 34.69
N LYS A 42 -18.75 12.76 35.16
CA LYS A 42 -17.47 12.92 34.45
C LYS A 42 -16.71 11.60 34.30
N GLN A 43 -16.70 10.77 35.34
CA GLN A 43 -16.06 9.45 35.28
C GLN A 43 -16.79 8.52 34.31
N GLU A 44 -18.11 8.47 34.37
CA GLU A 44 -18.93 7.67 33.45
C GLU A 44 -18.74 8.11 32.00
N ILE A 45 -18.75 9.41 31.72
CA ILE A 45 -18.49 9.96 30.37
C ILE A 45 -17.10 9.53 29.88
N SER A 46 -16.08 9.52 30.75
CA SER A 46 -14.74 9.08 30.39
C SER A 46 -14.70 7.58 30.02
N MET A 47 -15.38 6.74 30.81
CA MET A 47 -15.50 5.31 30.53
C MET A 47 -16.25 5.04 29.22
N ILE A 48 -17.34 5.76 28.97
CA ILE A 48 -18.11 5.67 27.72
C ILE A 48 -17.25 6.08 26.53
N ARG A 49 -16.48 7.17 26.63
CA ARG A 49 -15.56 7.59 25.55
C ARG A 49 -14.54 6.50 25.21
N ASN A 50 -13.93 5.88 26.23
CA ASN A 50 -12.98 4.80 26.02
C ASN A 50 -13.63 3.58 25.35
N ALA A 51 -14.85 3.22 25.79
CA ALA A 51 -15.62 2.13 25.18
C ALA A 51 -15.97 2.42 23.71
N VAL A 52 -16.36 3.66 23.39
CA VAL A 52 -16.65 4.09 22.01
C VAL A 52 -15.41 3.95 21.12
N VAL A 53 -14.23 4.39 21.58
CA VAL A 53 -12.98 4.24 20.82
C VAL A 53 -12.67 2.76 20.56
N LEU A 54 -12.81 1.89 21.56
CA LEU A 54 -12.60 0.45 21.38
C LEU A 54 -13.59 -0.13 20.33
N LEU A 55 -14.87 0.24 20.42
CA LEU A 55 -15.88 -0.19 19.46
C LEU A 55 -15.60 0.32 18.04
N GLU A 56 -15.07 1.53 17.88
CA GLU A 56 -14.64 2.06 16.58
C GLU A 56 -13.48 1.23 16.01
N THR A 57 -12.49 0.88 16.83
CA THR A 57 -11.38 0.02 16.39
C THR A 57 -11.86 -1.37 15.99
N GLU A 58 -12.79 -1.96 16.76
CA GLU A 58 -13.34 -3.28 16.45
C GLU A 58 -14.20 -3.25 15.18
N LYS A 59 -15.02 -2.21 15.00
CA LYS A 59 -15.77 -1.97 13.77
C LYS A 59 -14.86 -1.87 12.55
N ASP A 60 -13.73 -1.19 12.66
CA ASP A 60 -12.78 -1.09 11.54
C ASP A 60 -12.05 -2.41 11.27
N ASN A 61 -11.73 -3.18 12.31
CA ASN A 61 -11.21 -4.55 12.17
C ASN A 61 -12.22 -5.46 11.47
N LEU A 62 -13.50 -5.41 11.86
CA LEU A 62 -14.57 -6.18 11.23
C LEU A 62 -14.76 -5.75 9.77
N ARG A 63 -14.71 -4.45 9.46
CA ARG A 63 -14.75 -3.96 8.07
C ARG A 63 -13.59 -4.49 7.24
N GLN A 64 -12.39 -4.56 7.81
CA GLN A 64 -11.24 -5.18 7.14
C GLN A 64 -11.47 -6.68 6.89
N ALA A 65 -11.98 -7.42 7.89
CA ALA A 65 -12.31 -8.84 7.76
C ALA A 65 -13.38 -9.10 6.68
N VAL A 66 -14.44 -8.28 6.63
CA VAL A 66 -15.48 -8.37 5.59
C VAL A 66 -14.90 -8.09 4.20
N ARG A 67 -14.00 -7.10 4.07
CA ARG A 67 -13.30 -6.86 2.79
C ARG A 67 -12.47 -8.08 2.38
N LYS A 68 -11.76 -8.71 3.33
CA LYS A 68 -11.01 -9.95 3.09
C LYS A 68 -11.93 -11.07 2.59
N LEU A 69 -13.03 -11.35 3.30
CA LEU A 69 -13.97 -12.41 2.91
C LEU A 69 -14.64 -12.14 1.56
N LYS A 70 -14.92 -10.88 1.22
CA LYS A 70 -15.43 -10.52 -0.11
C LYS A 70 -14.42 -10.80 -1.21
N LEU A 71 -13.15 -10.48 -0.98
CA LEU A 71 -12.06 -10.77 -1.92
C LEU A 71 -11.88 -12.29 -2.10
N GLU A 72 -11.87 -13.03 -1.00
CA GLU A 72 -11.76 -14.49 -0.97
C GLU A 72 -12.93 -15.16 -1.71
N ASN A 73 -14.17 -14.72 -1.48
CA ASN A 73 -15.34 -15.20 -2.23
C ASN A 73 -15.26 -14.87 -3.72
N ALA A 74 -14.77 -13.70 -4.10
CA ALA A 74 -14.57 -13.35 -5.51
C ALA A 74 -13.51 -14.26 -6.16
N ARG A 75 -12.43 -14.57 -5.43
CA ARG A 75 -11.40 -15.51 -5.88
C ARG A 75 -11.90 -16.94 -5.99
N LEU A 76 -12.65 -17.42 -5.02
CA LEU A 76 -13.25 -18.76 -5.07
C LEU A 76 -14.18 -18.89 -6.28
N LYS A 77 -14.98 -17.86 -6.58
CA LYS A 77 -15.79 -17.82 -7.81
C LYS A 77 -14.94 -17.92 -9.08
N GLU A 78 -13.83 -17.18 -9.14
CA GLU A 78 -12.91 -17.24 -10.26
C GLU A 78 -12.18 -18.59 -10.35
N LYS A 79 -11.83 -19.20 -9.22
CA LYS A 79 -11.22 -20.53 -9.14
C LYS A 79 -12.19 -21.60 -9.62
N VAL A 80 -13.44 -21.55 -9.17
CA VAL A 80 -14.51 -22.44 -9.66
C VAL A 80 -14.69 -22.27 -11.16
N ARG A 81 -14.69 -21.02 -11.67
CA ARG A 81 -14.75 -20.77 -13.12
C ARG A 81 -13.57 -21.41 -13.87
N ARG A 82 -12.34 -21.16 -13.43
CA ARG A 82 -11.13 -21.73 -14.05
C ARG A 82 -11.08 -23.26 -13.97
N ILE A 83 -11.47 -23.85 -12.85
CA ILE A 83 -11.58 -25.30 -12.73
C ILE A 83 -12.64 -25.82 -13.70
N ASN A 84 -13.79 -25.16 -13.81
CA ASN A 84 -14.84 -25.57 -14.75
C ASN A 84 -14.36 -25.47 -16.20
N ASP A 85 -13.60 -24.44 -16.55
CA ASP A 85 -12.98 -24.27 -17.87
C ASP A 85 -11.90 -25.33 -18.14
N LYS A 86 -11.08 -25.67 -17.14
CA LYS A 86 -10.07 -26.75 -17.23
C LYS A 86 -10.69 -28.14 -17.29
N VAL A 87 -11.74 -28.42 -16.52
CA VAL A 87 -12.48 -29.68 -16.59
C VAL A 87 -13.05 -29.86 -18.00
N ARG A 88 -13.64 -28.80 -18.58
CA ARG A 88 -14.09 -28.79 -19.97
C ARG A 88 -12.95 -28.98 -20.99
N ALA A 89 -11.75 -28.46 -20.70
CA ALA A 89 -10.59 -28.59 -21.58
C ALA A 89 -9.90 -29.98 -21.49
N VAL A 90 -9.83 -30.55 -20.29
CA VAL A 90 -9.26 -31.88 -20.00
C VAL A 90 -10.20 -33.00 -20.48
N GLU A 91 -11.52 -32.76 -20.50
CA GLU A 91 -12.47 -33.59 -21.25
C GLU A 91 -12.14 -33.65 -22.77
N GLY A 92 -11.21 -32.83 -23.27
CA GLY A 92 -10.82 -32.75 -24.68
C GLY A 92 -9.34 -33.01 -25.03
N LYS A 93 -8.35 -32.86 -24.13
CA LYS A 93 -6.92 -33.11 -24.44
C LYS A 93 -6.07 -33.50 -23.21
N ASP A 94 -5.23 -34.50 -23.41
CA ASP A 94 -4.16 -34.92 -22.48
C ASP A 94 -2.97 -33.94 -22.48
N GLY A 95 -2.52 -33.58 -21.28
CA GLY A 95 -1.17 -33.08 -20.99
C GLY A 95 -0.95 -31.57 -21.16
N GLU A 96 -1.09 -30.79 -20.09
CA GLU A 96 -0.55 -29.43 -20.02
C GLU A 96 0.66 -29.36 -19.06
N GLU A 97 1.76 -28.85 -19.59
CA GLU A 97 3.02 -28.52 -18.92
C GLU A 97 2.77 -27.52 -17.77
N SER A 98 3.40 -27.73 -16.61
CA SER A 98 3.22 -26.86 -15.44
C SER A 98 3.76 -25.45 -15.71
N ASN A 99 2.85 -24.51 -15.99
CA ASN A 99 3.20 -23.13 -16.27
C ASN A 99 3.54 -22.39 -14.95
N GLU A 100 4.83 -22.31 -14.59
CA GLU A 100 5.33 -21.68 -13.34
C GLU A 100 4.87 -20.22 -13.12
N GLU A 101 4.33 -19.57 -14.15
CA GLU A 101 3.80 -18.20 -14.09
C GLU A 101 2.35 -18.12 -13.64
N GLU A 102 1.61 -19.22 -13.72
CA GLU A 102 0.19 -19.30 -13.34
C GLU A 102 0.04 -20.01 -12.00
N VAL A 103 0.68 -19.44 -10.99
CA VAL A 103 0.55 -19.88 -9.59
C VAL A 103 -0.55 -19.05 -8.92
N ASP A 104 -1.43 -19.72 -8.17
CA ASP A 104 -2.39 -19.02 -7.33
C ASP A 104 -1.64 -18.30 -6.19
N TYR A 105 -2.01 -17.06 -5.87
CA TYR A 105 -1.29 -16.29 -4.87
C TYR A 105 -1.31 -16.94 -3.49
N ASP A 106 -2.34 -17.74 -3.20
CA ASP A 106 -2.46 -18.48 -1.96
C ASP A 106 -1.41 -19.61 -1.86
N ASP A 107 -0.90 -20.11 -2.99
CA ASP A 107 0.09 -21.19 -3.07
C ASP A 107 1.54 -20.70 -3.04
N ILE A 108 1.78 -19.40 -3.29
CA ILE A 108 3.13 -18.80 -3.30
C ILE A 108 3.79 -18.84 -1.90
N GLY A 109 2.99 -18.76 -0.84
CA GLY A 109 3.49 -18.71 0.53
C GLY A 109 4.33 -17.46 0.81
N LYS A 110 5.52 -17.64 1.39
CA LYS A 110 6.43 -16.54 1.81
C LYS A 110 7.67 -16.40 0.94
N ASP A 111 7.92 -17.31 0.01
CA ASP A 111 9.15 -17.33 -0.77
C ASP A 111 8.92 -16.79 -2.19
N PHE A 112 8.89 -15.48 -2.28
CA PHE A 112 8.80 -14.73 -3.52
C PHE A 112 9.66 -13.46 -3.47
N ILE A 113 9.90 -12.88 -4.64
CA ILE A 113 10.60 -11.61 -4.82
C ILE A 113 9.58 -10.52 -5.12
N LEU A 114 9.56 -9.45 -4.31
CA LEU A 114 8.70 -8.29 -4.55
C LEU A 114 9.50 -7.14 -5.21
N VAL A 115 9.37 -7.05 -6.52
CA VAL A 115 10.03 -6.04 -7.36
C VAL A 115 9.32 -4.70 -7.27
N GLY A 116 10.06 -3.63 -7.02
CA GLY A 116 9.58 -2.26 -7.15
C GLY A 116 10.42 -1.21 -6.43
N GLY A 117 10.10 0.06 -6.67
CA GLY A 117 10.88 1.20 -6.17
C GLY A 117 12.07 1.55 -7.06
N ALA A 118 12.78 2.63 -6.73
CA ALA A 118 13.92 3.13 -7.51
C ALA A 118 15.24 2.41 -7.17
N GLN A 119 15.33 1.79 -5.99
CA GLN A 119 16.52 1.06 -5.52
C GLN A 119 16.60 -0.38 -6.04
N ASP A 120 15.60 -0.84 -6.79
CA ASP A 120 15.45 -2.22 -7.20
C ASP A 120 15.80 -2.39 -8.69
N PRO A 121 16.91 -3.04 -9.04
CA PRO A 121 17.37 -3.14 -10.43
C PRO A 121 16.37 -3.82 -11.38
N LEU A 122 15.52 -4.71 -10.87
CA LEU A 122 14.49 -5.38 -11.67
C LEU A 122 13.25 -4.50 -11.89
N SER A 123 13.10 -3.42 -11.11
CA SER A 123 12.01 -2.45 -11.24
C SER A 123 12.13 -1.66 -12.54
N ILE A 124 10.99 -1.27 -13.09
CA ILE A 124 10.94 -0.35 -14.24
C ILE A 124 11.52 1.03 -13.89
N ARG A 125 11.46 1.41 -12.60
CA ARG A 125 11.89 2.71 -12.09
C ARG A 125 13.38 2.84 -11.83
N TYR A 126 14.12 1.74 -11.90
CA TYR A 126 15.55 1.77 -11.67
C TYR A 126 16.20 2.67 -12.71
N GLU A 127 16.98 3.64 -12.24
CA GLU A 127 17.63 4.60 -13.12
C GLU A 127 18.85 3.94 -13.77
N VAL A 128 18.74 3.74 -15.08
CA VAL A 128 19.81 3.25 -15.93
C VAL A 128 19.55 3.74 -17.34
N THR A 129 20.59 4.27 -17.98
CA THR A 129 20.48 4.72 -19.37
C THR A 129 20.27 3.53 -20.28
N ILE A 130 19.19 3.56 -21.05
CA ILE A 130 18.87 2.60 -22.10
C ILE A 130 18.65 3.36 -23.40
N VAL A 131 19.07 2.78 -24.51
CA VAL A 131 18.90 3.33 -25.85
C VAL A 131 17.79 2.55 -26.57
N ASP A 132 16.84 3.23 -27.19
CA ASP A 132 15.81 2.55 -27.99
C ASP A 132 16.23 2.31 -29.45
N ASP A 133 15.34 1.66 -30.21
CA ASP A 133 15.57 1.37 -31.64
C ASP A 133 15.75 2.64 -32.51
N GLN A 134 15.35 3.81 -32.00
CA GLN A 134 15.48 5.11 -32.67
C GLN A 134 16.76 5.85 -32.24
N SER A 135 17.66 5.19 -31.50
CA SER A 135 18.87 5.78 -30.92
C SER A 135 18.59 6.89 -29.89
N ILE A 136 17.41 6.89 -29.27
CA ILE A 136 17.06 7.87 -28.22
C ILE A 136 17.46 7.30 -26.86
N GLU A 137 18.17 8.09 -26.07
CA GLU A 137 18.56 7.74 -24.71
C GLU A 137 17.45 8.01 -23.69
N HIS A 138 17.14 7.01 -22.86
CA HIS A 138 16.17 7.08 -21.78
C HIS A 138 16.85 6.76 -20.46
N LYS A 139 16.66 7.58 -19.41
CA LYS A 139 17.30 7.35 -18.09
C LYS A 139 16.72 6.17 -17.29
N SER A 140 15.65 5.54 -17.77
CA SER A 140 15.07 4.32 -17.19
C SER A 140 14.07 3.69 -18.16
N ALA A 141 13.73 2.43 -17.93
CA ALA A 141 12.64 1.75 -18.62
C ALA A 141 11.28 2.45 -18.37
N GLU A 142 11.11 3.12 -17.24
CA GLU A 142 9.91 3.93 -16.95
C GLU A 142 9.84 5.15 -17.86
N ARG A 143 10.98 5.82 -18.08
CA ARG A 143 11.08 6.94 -19.01
C ARG A 143 10.83 6.52 -20.44
N TYR A 144 11.37 5.38 -20.86
CA TYR A 144 11.01 4.80 -22.15
C TYR A 144 9.51 4.50 -22.22
N TYR A 145 8.92 3.87 -21.20
CA TYR A 145 7.48 3.62 -21.18
C TYR A 145 6.66 4.91 -21.34
N TRP A 146 7.11 6.02 -20.78
CA TRP A 146 6.48 7.32 -21.00
C TRP A 146 6.81 7.96 -22.36
N LEU A 147 8.02 7.79 -22.88
CA LEU A 147 8.54 8.45 -24.10
C LEU A 147 8.32 7.68 -25.40
N ALA A 148 8.39 6.35 -25.41
CA ALA A 148 7.96 5.51 -26.54
C ALA A 148 6.48 5.66 -26.84
N THR A 149 5.76 6.18 -25.85
CA THR A 149 4.41 6.68 -25.98
C THR A 149 4.42 8.13 -26.51
N LEU A 150 5.47 8.72 -27.10
CA LEU A 150 5.51 10.12 -27.55
C LEU A 150 6.42 10.38 -28.76
N ASN A 151 6.02 11.40 -29.53
CA ASN A 151 6.92 12.35 -30.19
C ASN A 151 6.80 13.69 -29.40
N GLU A 152 7.88 14.08 -28.72
CA GLU A 152 8.25 15.39 -28.12
C GLU A 152 7.34 16.23 -27.18
N SER A 153 7.99 16.74 -26.11
CA SER A 153 7.74 18.02 -25.37
C SER A 153 6.69 18.15 -24.26
N MET A 154 6.13 17.08 -23.69
CA MET A 154 5.21 17.21 -22.54
C MET A 154 5.92 16.92 -21.21
N GLN A 155 5.92 17.89 -20.28
CA GLN A 155 6.77 17.84 -19.06
C GLN A 155 6.34 16.83 -17.98
N MET A 156 5.14 16.24 -18.02
CA MET A 156 4.64 15.40 -16.92
C MET A 156 4.12 14.04 -17.39
N ALA A 157 4.79 12.96 -16.94
CA ALA A 157 4.49 11.54 -17.23
C ALA A 157 3.01 11.17 -17.11
N THR A 158 2.32 11.81 -16.16
CA THR A 158 0.90 11.60 -15.92
C THR A 158 0.05 12.11 -17.08
N TRP A 159 0.23 13.32 -17.60
CA TRP A 159 -0.56 13.85 -18.73
C TRP A 159 -0.27 13.10 -20.04
N ILE A 160 0.98 12.67 -20.22
CA ILE A 160 1.48 11.97 -21.40
C ILE A 160 0.73 10.68 -21.67
N PHE A 161 0.59 9.84 -20.64
CA PHE A 161 -0.15 8.59 -20.71
C PHE A 161 -1.60 8.79 -21.18
N ARG A 162 -2.22 9.89 -20.76
CA ARG A 162 -3.63 10.21 -21.03
C ARG A 162 -3.82 10.63 -22.48
N TYR A 163 -2.96 11.53 -22.94
CA TYR A 163 -3.02 12.06 -24.30
C TYR A 163 -2.91 10.94 -25.33
N LYS A 164 -2.07 9.94 -25.07
CA LYS A 164 -1.82 8.82 -25.98
C LYS A 164 -2.89 7.75 -25.95
N MET A 165 -3.53 7.59 -24.80
CA MET A 165 -4.77 6.83 -24.73
C MET A 165 -5.80 7.48 -25.66
N ALA A 166 -5.98 8.80 -25.61
CA ALA A 166 -6.88 9.52 -26.51
C ALA A 166 -6.46 9.43 -27.99
N GLU A 167 -5.16 9.54 -28.29
CA GLU A 167 -4.63 9.37 -29.65
C GLU A 167 -4.89 7.96 -30.20
N TYR A 168 -4.67 6.91 -29.39
CA TYR A 168 -4.90 5.52 -29.78
C TYR A 168 -6.37 5.25 -30.15
N PHE A 169 -7.31 5.90 -29.46
CA PHE A 169 -8.74 5.81 -29.76
C PHE A 169 -9.21 6.87 -30.78
N GLY A 170 -8.31 7.69 -31.32
CA GLY A 170 -8.62 8.71 -32.32
C GLY A 170 -9.49 9.87 -31.81
N ASP A 171 -9.51 10.12 -30.49
CA ASP A 171 -10.34 11.16 -29.88
C ASP A 171 -9.59 12.50 -29.79
N ALA A 172 -9.72 13.31 -30.84
CA ALA A 172 -9.12 14.64 -30.91
C ALA A 172 -9.66 15.61 -29.85
N ASP A 173 -10.92 15.48 -29.45
CA ASP A 173 -11.52 16.33 -28.41
C ASP A 173 -10.88 16.03 -27.05
N ALA A 174 -10.68 14.74 -26.73
CA ALA A 174 -10.02 14.33 -25.50
C ALA A 174 -8.53 14.69 -25.49
N MET A 175 -7.84 14.57 -26.64
CA MET A 175 -6.45 15.02 -26.78
C MET A 175 -6.30 16.51 -26.44
N GLU A 176 -7.17 17.37 -26.97
CA GLU A 176 -7.12 18.81 -26.71
C GLU A 176 -7.49 19.15 -25.27
N LYS A 177 -8.50 18.47 -24.69
CA LYS A 177 -8.85 18.62 -23.27
C LYS A 177 -7.71 18.21 -22.33
N ILE A 178 -6.99 17.14 -22.65
CA ILE A 178 -5.85 16.68 -21.86
C ILE A 178 -4.68 17.66 -22.00
N ARG A 179 -4.44 18.17 -23.21
CA ARG A 179 -3.40 19.16 -23.48
C ARG A 179 -3.65 20.48 -22.73
N SER A 180 -4.90 20.94 -22.70
CA SER A 180 -5.30 22.18 -22.03
C SER A 180 -5.59 22.01 -20.53
N ALA A 181 -5.49 20.79 -19.99
CA ALA A 181 -5.84 20.51 -18.60
C ALA A 181 -4.86 21.18 -17.61
N PRO A 182 -5.34 22.04 -16.70
CA PRO A 182 -4.48 22.79 -15.77
C PRO A 182 -3.90 21.92 -14.65
N ASN A 183 -4.45 20.73 -14.40
CA ASN A 183 -4.01 19.81 -13.36
C ASN A 183 -4.30 18.35 -13.72
N THR A 184 -3.65 17.43 -13.00
CA THR A 184 -3.78 15.97 -13.17
C THR A 184 -5.22 15.49 -13.07
N ALA A 185 -6.01 16.05 -12.14
CA ALA A 185 -7.39 15.63 -11.92
C ALA A 185 -8.28 15.95 -13.13
N LYS A 186 -8.10 17.13 -13.75
CA LYS A 186 -8.80 17.51 -14.97
C LYS A 186 -8.38 16.67 -16.18
N ALA A 187 -7.12 16.27 -16.25
CA ALA A 187 -6.67 15.33 -17.26
C ALA A 187 -7.28 13.93 -17.05
N GLU A 188 -7.46 13.47 -15.80
CA GLU A 188 -8.16 12.21 -15.48
C GLU A 188 -9.64 12.23 -15.84
N GLU A 189 -10.30 13.37 -15.63
CA GLU A 189 -11.68 13.55 -16.06
C GLU A 189 -11.77 13.40 -17.58
N ALA A 190 -10.89 14.08 -18.32
CA ALA A 190 -10.84 13.99 -19.78
C ALA A 190 -10.51 12.58 -20.29
N MET A 191 -9.76 11.76 -19.54
CA MET A 191 -9.54 10.35 -19.89
C MET A 191 -10.81 9.51 -19.85
N LYS A 192 -11.66 9.74 -18.84
CA LYS A 192 -12.89 8.96 -18.65
C LYS A 192 -13.88 9.21 -19.79
N ASP A 193 -13.76 10.36 -20.43
CA ASP A 193 -14.60 10.80 -21.53
C ASP A 193 -14.06 10.42 -22.92
N ILE A 194 -12.97 9.65 -23.01
CA ILE A 194 -12.43 9.21 -24.30
C ILE A 194 -13.46 8.31 -25.00
N LYS A 195 -13.92 8.75 -26.18
CA LYS A 195 -14.88 8.04 -27.01
C LYS A 195 -14.25 6.73 -27.50
N GLY A 196 -14.98 5.63 -27.36
CA GLY A 196 -14.54 4.32 -27.83
C GLY A 196 -13.45 3.66 -26.98
N PHE A 197 -13.23 4.13 -25.75
CA PHE A 197 -12.25 3.53 -24.84
C PHE A 197 -12.55 2.05 -24.58
N ASP A 198 -11.63 1.19 -25.03
CA ASP A 198 -11.59 -0.23 -24.67
C ASP A 198 -10.41 -0.51 -23.72
N GLU A 199 -10.74 -0.87 -22.49
CA GLU A 199 -9.75 -1.17 -21.46
C GLU A 199 -8.86 -2.37 -21.86
N LYS A 200 -9.41 -3.35 -22.59
CA LYS A 200 -8.66 -4.54 -22.98
C LYS A 200 -7.58 -4.21 -24.00
N SER A 201 -7.95 -3.57 -25.11
CA SER A 201 -7.00 -3.15 -26.15
C SER A 201 -5.91 -2.23 -25.59
N TRP A 202 -6.28 -1.31 -24.70
CA TRP A 202 -5.30 -0.42 -24.08
C TRP A 202 -4.34 -1.16 -23.15
N ASN A 203 -4.84 -2.09 -22.34
CA ASN A 203 -3.98 -2.92 -21.49
C ASN A 203 -2.95 -3.71 -22.31
N ASP A 204 -3.33 -4.25 -23.46
CA ASP A 204 -2.41 -4.97 -24.35
C ASP A 204 -1.32 -4.06 -24.91
N VAL A 205 -1.65 -2.84 -25.32
CA VAL A 205 -0.68 -1.84 -25.79
C VAL A 205 0.31 -1.47 -24.69
N LYS A 206 -0.19 -1.09 -23.50
CA LYS A 206 0.69 -0.71 -22.41
C LYS A 206 1.62 -1.84 -21.98
N MET A 207 1.12 -3.08 -21.96
CA MET A 207 1.94 -4.25 -21.65
C MET A 207 3.09 -4.38 -22.65
N LYS A 208 2.83 -4.27 -23.96
CA LYS A 208 3.89 -4.37 -24.98
C LYS A 208 4.97 -3.31 -24.80
N VAL A 209 4.57 -2.06 -24.52
CA VAL A 209 5.53 -0.96 -24.28
C VAL A 209 6.33 -1.21 -23.00
N TRP A 210 5.67 -1.67 -21.93
CA TRP A 210 6.31 -1.99 -20.66
C TRP A 210 7.34 -3.11 -20.81
N GLU A 211 6.97 -4.20 -21.51
CA GLU A 211 7.83 -5.34 -21.80
C GLU A 211 9.05 -4.90 -22.62
N LYS A 212 8.82 -4.10 -23.68
CA LYS A 212 9.89 -3.59 -24.53
C LYS A 212 10.92 -2.74 -23.78
N GLY A 213 10.47 -1.84 -22.90
CA GLY A 213 11.37 -1.03 -22.06
C GLY A 213 12.22 -1.89 -21.10
N GLN A 214 11.63 -2.95 -20.55
CA GLN A 214 12.37 -3.91 -19.72
C GLN A 214 13.36 -4.73 -20.54
N THR A 215 12.97 -5.17 -21.74
CA THR A 215 13.86 -5.87 -22.68
C THR A 215 15.11 -5.05 -22.98
N PHE A 216 14.97 -3.77 -23.36
CA PHE A 216 16.13 -2.90 -23.59
C PHE A 216 17.07 -2.82 -22.39
N LYS A 217 16.52 -2.71 -21.18
CA LYS A 217 17.33 -2.73 -19.95
C LYS A 217 18.12 -4.02 -19.80
N PHE A 218 17.51 -5.18 -20.01
CA PHE A 218 18.20 -6.46 -19.85
C PHE A 218 19.18 -6.76 -21.01
N GLU A 219 18.91 -6.30 -22.23
CA GLU A 219 19.82 -6.49 -23.35
C GLU A 219 21.08 -5.63 -23.21
N GLN A 220 20.95 -4.42 -22.66
CA GLN A 220 22.06 -3.47 -22.58
C GLN A 220 22.84 -3.55 -21.26
N VAL A 221 22.22 -4.04 -20.18
CA VAL A 221 22.81 -3.97 -18.83
C VAL A 221 23.05 -5.36 -18.25
N ARG A 222 24.21 -5.94 -18.59
CA ARG A 222 24.58 -7.33 -18.26
C ARG A 222 24.41 -7.69 -16.78
N TRP A 223 24.86 -6.85 -15.85
CA TRP A 223 24.79 -7.19 -14.42
C TRP A 223 23.36 -7.30 -13.89
N ILE A 224 22.39 -6.55 -14.45
CA ILE A 224 20.97 -6.64 -14.09
C ILE A 224 20.39 -7.96 -14.66
N THR A 225 20.83 -8.35 -15.83
CA THR A 225 20.45 -9.61 -16.49
C THR A 225 20.95 -10.82 -15.71
N ASN A 226 22.21 -10.80 -15.27
CA ASN A 226 22.77 -11.83 -14.39
C ASN A 226 21.96 -11.92 -13.08
N LEU A 227 21.59 -10.76 -12.51
CA LEU A 227 20.77 -10.72 -11.29
C LEU A 227 19.37 -11.33 -11.50
N LEU A 228 18.74 -11.11 -12.66
CA LEU A 228 17.47 -11.75 -13.02
C LEU A 228 17.63 -13.27 -13.13
N ILE A 229 18.70 -13.76 -13.74
CA ILE A 229 19.00 -15.19 -13.86
C ILE A 229 19.23 -15.82 -12.48
N GLU A 230 19.97 -15.14 -11.60
CA GLU A 230 20.26 -15.59 -10.24
C GLU A 230 18.98 -15.76 -9.38
N THR A 231 17.86 -15.15 -9.76
CA THR A 231 16.57 -15.40 -9.09
C THR A 231 16.06 -16.84 -9.25
N GLY A 232 16.63 -17.63 -10.16
CA GLY A 232 16.41 -19.08 -10.26
C GLY A 232 14.97 -19.44 -10.61
N SER A 233 14.31 -20.22 -9.74
CA SER A 233 12.89 -20.58 -9.87
C SER A 233 11.96 -19.74 -8.99
N CYS A 234 12.48 -18.71 -8.30
CA CYS A 234 11.69 -17.92 -7.38
C CYS A 234 10.58 -17.16 -8.11
N TYR A 235 9.39 -17.09 -7.51
CA TYR A 235 8.26 -16.35 -8.05
C TYR A 235 8.51 -14.85 -7.94
N ILE A 236 8.32 -14.12 -9.04
CA ILE A 236 8.56 -12.67 -9.11
C ILE A 236 7.22 -11.93 -9.17
N ALA A 237 7.01 -11.03 -8.22
CA ALA A 237 5.84 -10.15 -8.14
C ALA A 237 6.25 -8.69 -8.29
N VAL A 238 5.51 -7.90 -9.06
CA VAL A 238 5.75 -6.47 -9.26
C VAL A 238 4.79 -5.66 -8.40
N SER A 239 5.32 -4.85 -7.47
CA SER A 239 4.53 -3.95 -6.64
C SER A 239 4.15 -2.68 -7.42
N HIS A 240 2.99 -2.71 -8.06
CA HIS A 240 2.43 -1.58 -8.81
C HIS A 240 0.92 -1.47 -8.54
N GLN A 241 0.38 -0.25 -8.54
CA GLN A 241 -1.06 -0.02 -8.32
C GLN A 241 -1.92 -0.43 -9.50
N ASP A 242 -1.39 -0.30 -10.71
CA ASP A 242 -2.04 -0.84 -11.90
C ASP A 242 -2.11 -2.37 -11.77
N LYS A 243 -3.34 -2.87 -11.65
CA LYS A 243 -3.68 -4.28 -11.47
C LYS A 243 -3.35 -5.12 -12.71
N MET A 244 -3.09 -4.52 -13.87
CA MET A 244 -2.59 -5.25 -15.03
C MET A 244 -1.12 -5.63 -14.83
N PHE A 245 -0.25 -4.64 -14.55
CA PHE A 245 1.19 -4.86 -14.44
C PHE A 245 1.60 -5.62 -13.19
N GLY A 246 1.03 -5.23 -12.04
CA GLY A 246 1.51 -5.63 -10.74
C GLY A 246 0.48 -6.33 -9.88
N THR A 247 0.78 -6.38 -8.58
CA THR A 247 -0.04 -7.01 -7.55
C THR A 247 -1.25 -6.18 -7.10
N GLY A 248 -1.38 -4.93 -7.57
CA GLY A 248 -2.38 -3.96 -7.12
C GLY A 248 -1.93 -3.11 -5.92
N TRP A 249 -0.76 -3.41 -5.34
CA TRP A 249 -0.25 -2.76 -4.14
C TRP A 249 1.09 -2.06 -4.37
N ARG A 250 1.26 -0.89 -3.74
CA ARG A 250 2.56 -0.21 -3.67
C ARG A 250 3.50 -0.96 -2.71
N LYS A 251 4.80 -0.98 -3.01
CA LYS A 251 5.84 -1.62 -2.18
C LYS A 251 5.84 -1.18 -0.72
N ASN A 252 5.43 0.06 -0.46
CA ASN A 252 5.40 0.64 0.88
C ASN A 252 4.16 0.24 1.70
N ARG A 253 3.26 -0.60 1.20
CA ARG A 253 2.09 -1.12 1.92
C ARG A 253 2.41 -2.49 2.52
N GLU A 254 1.92 -2.79 3.72
CA GLU A 254 2.15 -4.09 4.36
C GLU A 254 1.53 -5.23 3.57
N GLU A 255 0.37 -4.96 2.97
CA GLU A 255 -0.40 -5.84 2.11
C GLU A 255 0.42 -6.29 0.89
N SER A 256 1.38 -5.48 0.43
CA SER A 256 2.24 -5.85 -0.70
C SER A 256 3.16 -7.03 -0.41
N ASN A 257 3.47 -7.34 0.86
CA ASN A 257 4.33 -8.48 1.24
C ASN A 257 3.52 -9.75 1.55
N LYS A 258 2.21 -9.74 1.27
CA LYS A 258 1.30 -10.81 1.63
C LYS A 258 0.48 -11.17 0.37
N PRO A 259 0.84 -12.23 -0.35
CA PRO A 259 0.17 -12.65 -1.59
C PRO A 259 -1.35 -12.75 -1.47
N ILE A 260 -1.83 -13.18 -0.29
CA ILE A 260 -3.26 -13.24 0.03
C ILE A 260 -4.01 -11.90 -0.15
N PHE A 261 -3.36 -10.74 -0.15
CA PHE A 261 -4.03 -9.44 -0.40
C PHE A 261 -3.94 -8.97 -1.84
N TRP A 262 -3.11 -9.59 -2.67
CA TRP A 262 -2.90 -9.14 -4.04
C TRP A 262 -4.13 -9.37 -4.91
N ASP A 263 -4.53 -8.34 -5.65
CA ASP A 263 -5.73 -8.36 -6.50
C ASP A 263 -5.44 -7.94 -7.95
N GLY A 264 -4.15 -7.76 -8.27
CA GLY A 264 -3.67 -7.58 -9.64
C GLY A 264 -3.22 -8.88 -10.32
N LYS A 265 -3.07 -8.85 -11.63
CA LYS A 265 -2.70 -9.96 -12.52
C LYS A 265 -1.19 -10.25 -12.54
N ASN A 266 -0.37 -9.33 -12.03
CA ASN A 266 1.10 -9.46 -11.99
C ASN A 266 1.74 -9.80 -13.36
N MET A 267 1.21 -9.23 -14.46
CA MET A 267 1.71 -9.55 -15.80
C MET A 267 3.19 -9.18 -15.98
N GLY A 268 3.65 -8.12 -15.32
CA GLY A 268 5.07 -7.74 -15.34
C GLY A 268 5.97 -8.77 -14.63
N GLY A 269 5.51 -9.34 -13.52
CA GLY A 269 6.23 -10.42 -12.85
C GLY A 269 6.28 -11.69 -13.71
N LYS A 270 5.16 -12.05 -14.35
CA LYS A 270 5.10 -13.16 -15.32
C LYS A 270 6.05 -12.94 -16.49
N PHE A 271 6.10 -11.72 -17.04
CA PHE A 271 7.08 -11.37 -18.06
C PHE A 271 8.51 -11.57 -17.58
N LEU A 272 8.88 -11.09 -16.38
CA LEU A 272 10.24 -11.26 -15.85
C LEU A 272 10.61 -12.75 -15.72
N MET A 273 9.67 -13.61 -15.31
CA MET A 273 9.88 -15.06 -15.22
C MET A 273 10.03 -15.71 -16.60
N ARG A 274 9.20 -15.36 -17.60
CA ARG A 274 9.38 -15.81 -19.00
C ARG A 274 10.71 -15.37 -19.55
N TYR A 275 11.02 -14.09 -19.36
CA TYR A 275 12.21 -13.47 -19.92
C TYR A 275 13.47 -14.09 -19.30
N ARG A 276 13.47 -14.34 -17.99
CA ARG A 276 14.51 -15.10 -17.28
C ARG A 276 14.77 -16.46 -17.92
N LYS A 277 13.71 -17.24 -18.20
CA LYS A 277 13.85 -18.56 -18.86
C LYS A 277 14.46 -18.43 -20.26
N LYS A 278 14.00 -17.45 -21.04
CA LYS A 278 14.51 -17.16 -22.38
C LYS A 278 16.01 -16.86 -22.34
N ILE A 279 16.44 -15.91 -21.50
CA ILE A 279 17.84 -15.49 -21.44
C ILE A 279 18.75 -16.52 -20.78
N ALA A 280 18.24 -17.34 -19.85
CA ALA A 280 19.05 -18.35 -19.17
C ALA A 280 19.57 -19.43 -20.13
N ALA A 281 18.86 -19.70 -21.23
CA ALA A 281 19.29 -20.65 -22.26
C ALA A 281 20.56 -20.21 -23.00
N ASP A 282 20.67 -18.91 -23.29
CA ASP A 282 21.78 -18.32 -24.05
C ASP A 282 22.86 -17.69 -23.16
N HIS A 283 22.66 -17.70 -21.84
CA HIS A 283 23.54 -17.00 -20.91
C HIS A 283 24.80 -17.81 -20.59
N SER A 284 25.96 -17.18 -20.76
CA SER A 284 27.24 -17.66 -20.26
C SER A 284 27.85 -16.66 -19.29
N TRP A 285 28.38 -17.19 -18.19
CA TRP A 285 29.18 -16.43 -17.24
C TRP A 285 30.57 -16.19 -17.83
N THR A 286 31.09 -14.96 -17.68
CA THR A 286 32.46 -14.63 -18.11
C THR A 286 33.52 -15.33 -17.26
N GLY A 287 33.18 -15.68 -16.01
CA GLY A 287 34.03 -16.44 -15.10
C GLY A 287 33.38 -16.66 -13.73
N PRO A 288 34.04 -17.41 -12.83
CA PRO A 288 33.52 -17.71 -11.49
C PRO A 288 33.37 -16.45 -10.61
N ALA A 289 34.20 -15.44 -10.81
CA ALA A 289 34.14 -14.18 -10.05
C ALA A 289 32.85 -13.39 -10.32
N GLU A 290 32.40 -13.32 -11.58
CA GLU A 290 31.15 -12.63 -11.95
C GLU A 290 29.93 -13.31 -11.29
N LYS A 291 29.95 -14.64 -11.26
CA LYS A 291 28.89 -15.42 -10.62
C LYS A 291 28.85 -15.17 -9.12
N GLU A 292 29.99 -15.19 -8.45
CA GLU A 292 30.07 -14.92 -7.01
C GLU A 292 29.64 -13.49 -6.66
N GLU A 293 30.10 -12.49 -7.43
CA GLU A 293 29.68 -11.09 -7.24
C GLU A 293 28.18 -10.92 -7.44
N THR A 294 27.61 -11.57 -8.46
CA THR A 294 26.17 -11.54 -8.72
C THR A 294 25.40 -12.21 -7.58
N HIS A 295 25.90 -13.34 -7.07
CA HIS A 295 25.29 -14.05 -5.94
C HIS A 295 25.31 -13.20 -4.66
N HIS A 296 26.41 -12.51 -4.37
CA HIS A 296 26.48 -11.56 -3.26
C HIS A 296 25.46 -10.43 -3.41
N LYS A 297 25.38 -9.79 -4.59
CA LYS A 297 24.36 -8.76 -4.87
C LYS A 297 22.95 -9.31 -4.72
N TYR A 298 22.69 -10.52 -5.21
CA TYR A 298 21.39 -11.20 -5.05
C TYR A 298 21.03 -11.36 -3.57
N MET A 299 21.97 -11.81 -2.73
CA MET A 299 21.74 -11.96 -1.29
C MET A 299 21.48 -10.61 -0.60
N GLU A 300 22.20 -9.55 -0.99
CA GLU A 300 21.93 -8.19 -0.51
C GLU A 300 20.53 -7.71 -0.91
N MET A 301 20.15 -7.87 -2.19
CA MET A 301 18.82 -7.48 -2.68
C MET A 301 17.71 -8.26 -1.97
N LYS A 302 17.89 -9.58 -1.81
CA LYS A 302 16.95 -10.45 -1.09
C LYS A 302 16.77 -10.01 0.36
N ARG A 303 17.85 -9.56 1.00
CA ARG A 303 17.84 -9.08 2.39
C ARG A 303 17.20 -7.71 2.51
N PHE A 304 17.61 -6.73 1.68
CA PHE A 304 17.35 -5.30 1.92
C PHE A 304 16.33 -4.65 0.99
N VAL A 305 16.08 -5.21 -0.19
CA VAL A 305 15.30 -4.56 -1.26
C VAL A 305 14.01 -5.30 -1.59
N TRP A 306 14.04 -6.63 -1.77
CA TRP A 306 12.88 -7.41 -2.23
C TRP A 306 11.94 -7.87 -1.11
N ARG A 307 12.35 -7.71 0.15
CA ARG A 307 11.46 -7.86 1.31
C ARG A 307 11.41 -6.55 2.07
N ARG A 308 10.22 -6.14 2.52
CA ARG A 308 10.06 -4.99 3.41
C ARG A 308 10.74 -5.33 4.73
N ILE A 309 11.96 -4.86 4.94
CA ILE A 309 12.52 -4.76 6.29
C ILE A 309 11.72 -3.67 6.99
N ASP A 310 11.01 -4.03 8.05
CA ASP A 310 10.43 -3.08 8.98
C ASP A 310 11.51 -2.04 9.33
N PRO A 311 11.27 -0.72 9.18
CA PRO A 311 12.24 0.31 9.56
C PRO A 311 12.80 0.09 10.98
N ALA A 312 12.02 -0.48 11.91
CA ALA A 312 12.46 -0.82 13.25
C ALA A 312 13.50 -1.96 13.28
N VAL A 313 13.41 -2.93 12.36
CA VAL A 313 14.41 -3.98 12.16
C VAL A 313 15.65 -3.42 11.45
N ARG A 314 15.46 -2.47 10.51
CA ARG A 314 16.56 -1.76 9.83
C ARG A 314 17.40 -0.91 10.78
N ALA A 315 16.78 -0.33 11.81
CA ALA A 315 17.45 0.46 12.84
C ALA A 315 17.96 -0.38 14.04
N GLY A 316 17.81 -1.71 14.03
CA GLY A 316 18.20 -2.59 15.14
C GLY A 316 17.32 -2.45 16.39
N ILE A 317 16.19 -1.74 16.31
CA ILE A 317 15.30 -1.41 17.44
C ILE A 317 14.34 -2.57 17.75
N ALA A 318 14.01 -3.40 16.75
CA ALA A 318 13.15 -4.56 16.92
C ALA A 318 13.88 -5.85 16.53
N GLY A 319 14.40 -6.58 17.52
CA GLY A 319 14.73 -8.00 17.36
C GLY A 319 13.46 -8.84 17.14
N PRO A 320 13.58 -10.07 16.63
CA PRO A 320 12.43 -10.93 16.36
C PRO A 320 11.69 -11.17 17.67
N ARG A 321 10.45 -10.66 17.79
CA ARG A 321 9.58 -10.90 18.94
C ARG A 321 9.19 -12.38 18.98
N GLY A 322 10.08 -13.20 19.52
CA GLY A 322 9.75 -14.44 20.21
C GLY A 322 9.21 -14.10 21.60
N ALA A 323 8.14 -14.79 21.99
CA ALA A 323 7.44 -14.63 23.24
C ALA A 323 8.37 -14.58 24.46
N LEU A 324 8.24 -13.54 25.30
CA LEU A 324 8.61 -13.61 26.72
C LEU A 324 7.53 -12.95 27.58
N ARG A 325 6.83 -13.83 28.29
CA ARG A 325 6.06 -13.55 29.50
C ARG A 325 7.00 -13.01 30.58
N GLY A 326 6.56 -11.95 31.27
CA GLY A 326 6.87 -11.72 32.69
C GLY A 326 8.02 -10.77 33.01
N GLY A 327 7.74 -9.84 33.93
CA GLY A 327 8.77 -9.24 34.79
C GLY A 327 8.90 -7.71 34.73
N PHE A 328 8.21 -7.05 35.66
CA PHE A 328 8.43 -5.65 36.06
C PHE A 328 9.86 -5.37 36.52
N ARG A 329 10.41 -4.20 36.14
CA ARG A 329 11.34 -3.27 36.83
C ARG A 329 12.06 -2.47 35.73
N GLY A 330 11.82 -1.18 35.51
CA GLY A 330 11.97 -0.08 36.46
C GLY A 330 13.37 0.52 36.30
N CYS A 331 13.51 1.57 35.48
CA CYS A 331 14.44 2.68 35.69
C CYS A 331 14.23 3.78 34.65
N PHE A 332 13.78 4.93 35.16
CA PHE A 332 13.91 6.25 34.56
C PHE A 332 15.35 6.48 34.07
N PHE A 333 15.51 7.11 32.90
CA PHE A 333 16.48 8.20 32.76
C PHE A 333 16.00 9.17 31.67
N PHE A 334 15.69 10.38 32.13
CA PHE A 334 15.66 11.61 31.34
C PHE A 334 16.99 11.76 30.60
N LEU A 335 16.97 12.21 29.35
CA LEU A 335 17.94 13.20 28.87
C LEU A 335 17.29 14.02 27.73
N ASN A 336 16.89 15.23 28.08
CA ASN A 336 17.02 16.40 27.20
C ASN A 336 18.49 16.53 26.80
N ILE A 337 18.76 17.01 25.58
CA ILE A 337 19.78 18.03 25.27
C ILE A 337 19.62 18.42 23.78
N PHE A 338 19.28 19.71 23.59
CA PHE A 338 19.71 20.70 22.57
C PHE A 338 19.93 20.25 21.12
N GLU A 339 19.52 20.98 20.07
CA GLU A 339 19.17 22.40 19.91
C GLU A 339 18.21 22.55 18.70
#